data_AF-A0A142UQY1-F1
#
_entry.id   AF-A0A142UQY1-F1
#
_cell.length_a   1.000
_cell.length_b   1.000
_cell.length_c   1.000
_cell.angle_alpha   90.00
_cell.angle_beta   90.00
_cell.angle_gamma   90.00
#
_symmetry.space_group_name_H-M   'P 1'
#
loop_
_entity.id
_entity.type
_entity.pdbx_description
1 polymer ?
#
loop_
_entity_poly.entity_id
_entity_poly.type
_entity_poly.pdbx_seq_one_letter_code
_entity_poly.pdbx_strand_id
1 'polypeptide(L)' 'MKQASYPIQGVTCASCAMTVEKALNKLDGIQNASVNLATEKTNIQYDPAHLSLSDIDSC' A
#
# COMPACT_ATOMS: atom_id res chain seq x y z
N MET A 1 13.71 2.53 6.95
CA MET A 1 12.35 2.84 6.45
C MET A 1 12.41 3.04 4.94
N LYS A 2 11.69 2.25 4.16
CA LYS A 2 11.59 2.40 2.70
C LYS A 2 10.18 2.82 2.31
N GLN A 3 10.07 3.49 1.17
CA GLN A 3 8.81 3.82 0.51
C GLN A 3 8.80 3.15 -0.86
N ALA A 4 7.67 2.55 -1.21
CA ALA A 4 7.42 2.00 -2.54
C ALA A 4 6.08 2.52 -3.06
N SER A 5 6.02 2.84 -4.34
CA SER A 5 4.80 3.27 -5.00
C SER A 5 4.39 2.25 -6.05
N TYR A 6 3.20 1.70 -5.90
CA TYR A 6 2.64 0.70 -6.81
C TYR A 6 1.40 1.26 -7.52
N PRO A 7 1.22 1.01 -8.82
CA PRO A 7 -0.02 1.32 -9.50
C PRO A 7 -1.15 0.44 -8.91
N ILE A 8 -2.30 1.04 -8.59
CA ILE A 8 -3.46 0.31 -8.10
C ILE A 8 -4.49 0.20 -9.23
N GLN A 9 -4.75 -1.02 -9.71
CA GLN A 9 -5.77 -1.28 -10.72
C GLN A 9 -7.07 -1.73 -10.05
N GLY A 10 -8.20 -1.19 -10.51
CA GLY A 10 -9.54 -1.65 -10.12
C GLY A 10 -10.16 -0.98 -8.88
N VAL A 11 -9.44 -0.07 -8.21
CA VAL A 11 -10.01 0.72 -7.11
C VAL A 11 -10.51 2.06 -7.64
N THR A 12 -11.76 2.09 -8.12
CA THR A 12 -12.44 3.30 -8.61
C THR A 12 -13.26 4.03 -7.53
N CYS A 13 -13.45 3.42 -6.37
CA CYS A 13 -14.26 3.98 -5.28
C CYS A 13 -13.38 4.41 -4.11
N ALA A 14 -13.56 5.64 -3.64
CA ALA A 14 -12.86 6.20 -2.48
C ALA A 14 -13.02 5.33 -1.21
N SER A 15 -14.19 4.73 -1.04
CA SER A 15 -14.50 3.79 0.04
C SER A 15 -13.65 2.52 -0.04
N CYS A 16 -13.43 2.01 -1.26
CA CYS A 16 -12.59 0.83 -1.49
C CYS A 16 -11.11 1.15 -1.23
N ALA A 17 -10.63 2.33 -1.66
CA ALA A 17 -9.27 2.80 -1.39
C ALA A 17 -8.98 2.89 0.11
N MET A 18 -9.87 3.51 0.88
CA MET A 18 -9.73 3.60 2.35
C MET A 18 -9.70 2.23 3.03
N THR A 19 -10.43 1.26 2.48
CA THR A 19 -10.44 -0.12 3.01
C THR A 19 -9.08 -0.79 2.76
N VAL A 20 -8.52 -0.62 1.56
CA VAL A 20 -7.19 -1.13 1.19
C VAL A 20 -6.10 -0.45 2.02
N GLU A 21 -6.13 0.87 2.18
CA GLU A 21 -5.18 1.60 3.06
C GLU A 21 -5.20 1.06 4.48
N LYS A 22 -6.39 0.85 5.06
CA LYS A 22 -6.53 0.31 6.42
C LYS A 22 -6.04 -1.13 6.51
N ALA A 23 -6.28 -1.95 5.49
CA ALA A 23 -5.78 -3.32 5.45
C ALA A 23 -4.25 -3.34 5.40
N LEU A 24 -3.63 -2.50 4.57
CA LEU A 24 -2.18 -2.37 4.46
C LEU A 24 -1.56 -1.82 5.77
N ASN A 25 -2.11 -0.77 6.36
CA ASN A 25 -1.62 -0.25 7.64
C ASN A 25 -1.73 -1.25 8.81
N LYS A 26 -2.53 -2.31 8.67
CA LYS A 26 -2.62 -3.40 9.66
C LYS A 26 -1.55 -4.48 9.47
N LEU A 27 -0.84 -4.50 8.36
CA LEU A 27 0.20 -5.50 8.11
C LEU A 27 1.43 -5.21 8.98
N ASP A 28 1.93 -6.26 9.62
CA ASP A 28 3.12 -6.20 10.46
C ASP A 28 4.35 -5.84 9.60
N GLY A 29 4.99 -4.71 9.90
CA GLY A 29 6.09 -4.16 9.09
C GLY A 29 5.70 -3.01 8.17
N ILE A 30 4.41 -2.70 8.00
CA ILE A 30 3.96 -1.46 7.34
C ILE A 30 3.84 -0.35 8.40
N GLN A 31 4.59 0.74 8.18
CA GLN A 31 4.57 1.93 9.01
C GLN A 31 3.48 2.90 8.57
N ASN A 32 3.30 3.02 7.26
CA ASN A 32 2.27 3.88 6.69
C ASN A 32 1.87 3.36 5.32
N ALA A 33 0.59 3.29 5.01
CA ALA A 33 0.11 3.09 3.64
C ALA A 33 -0.87 4.19 3.29
N SER A 34 -0.69 4.77 2.10
CA SER A 34 -1.54 5.82 1.55
C SER A 34 -1.93 5.50 0.11
N VAL A 35 -3.20 5.64 -0.25
CA VAL A 35 -3.69 5.40 -1.62
C VAL A 35 -4.04 6.74 -2.26
N ASN A 36 -3.40 7.05 -3.39
CA ASN A 36 -3.68 8.23 -4.19
C ASN A 36 -4.49 7.85 -5.44
N LEU A 37 -5.80 8.04 -5.35
CA LEU A 37 -6.74 7.82 -6.44
C LEU A 37 -6.54 8.79 -7.61
N ALA A 38 -6.10 10.03 -7.36
CA ALA A 38 -5.88 11.00 -8.42
C ALA A 38 -4.76 10.58 -9.38
N THR A 39 -3.79 9.81 -8.88
CA THR A 39 -2.70 9.26 -9.68
C THR A 39 -2.78 7.75 -9.88
N GLU A 40 -3.87 7.11 -9.41
CA GLU A 40 -4.06 5.65 -9.40
C GLU A 40 -2.84 4.90 -8.85
N LYS A 41 -2.24 5.41 -7.77
CA LYS A 41 -1.03 4.86 -7.15
C LYS A 41 -1.17 4.74 -5.65
N THR A 42 -0.66 3.65 -5.11
CA THR A 42 -0.55 3.39 -3.68
C THR A 42 0.88 3.58 -3.23
N ASN A 43 1.10 4.41 -2.21
CA ASN A 43 2.38 4.63 -1.59
C ASN A 43 2.43 3.89 -0.25
N ILE A 44 3.40 3.00 -0.09
CA ILE A 44 3.56 2.15 1.09
C ILE A 44 4.92 2.41 1.69
N GLN A 45 4.92 2.85 2.94
CA GLN A 45 6.04 2.99 3.83
C GLN A 45 6.13 1.76 4.71
N TYR A 46 7.18 0.96 4.53
CA TYR A 46 7.38 -0.28 5.28
C TYR A 46 8.83 -0.40 5.74
N ASP A 47 9.06 -1.27 6.71
CA ASP A 47 10.39 -1.61 7.16
C ASP A 47 10.94 -2.80 6.36
N PRO A 48 11.96 -2.62 5.51
CA PRO A 48 12.55 -3.72 4.76
C PRO A 48 13.24 -4.77 5.64
N ALA A 49 13.41 -4.52 6.94
CA ALA A 49 13.88 -5.53 7.89
C ALA A 49 12.81 -6.58 8.23
N HIS A 50 11.52 -6.24 8.10
CA HIS A 50 10.40 -7.12 8.44
C HIS A 50 9.49 -7.46 7.25
N LEU A 51 9.47 -6.64 6.19
CA LEU A 51 8.61 -6.84 5.04
C LEU A 51 9.42 -6.72 3.74
N SER A 52 9.42 -7.78 2.92
CA SER A 52 10.18 -7.82 1.68
C SER A 52 9.31 -7.33 0.52
N LEU A 53 9.89 -6.63 -0.46
CA LEU A 53 9.16 -6.15 -1.65
C LEU A 53 8.45 -7.27 -2.41
N SER A 54 8.99 -8.50 -2.37
CA SER A 54 8.40 -9.68 -3.01
C SER A 54 7.02 -10.04 -2.44
N ASP A 55 6.74 -9.72 -1.18
CA ASP A 55 5.42 -9.98 -0.56
C ASP A 55 4.35 -9.01 -1.07
N ILE A 56 4.75 -7.82 -1.54
CA ILE A 56 3.85 -6.76 -2.03
C ILE A 56 3.54 -6.94 -3.51
N ASP A 57 4.52 -7.37 -4.32
CA ASP A 57 4.37 -7.53 -5.78
C ASP A 57 3.41 -8.68 -6.18
N SER A 58 3.12 -9.59 -5.24
CA SER A 58 2.33 -10.80 -5.48
C SER A 58 0.83 -10.66 -5.14
N CYS A 59 0.36 -9.47 -4.77
CA CYS A 59 -0.99 -9.24 -4.22
C CYS A 59 -1.95 -8.61 -5.24
#